data_AF-A0A9W7ZLI7-F1
#
_entry.id   AF-A0A9W7ZLI7-F1
#
_cell.length_a   1.000
_cell.length_b   1.000
_cell.length_c   1.000
_cell.angle_alpha   90.00
_cell.angle_beta   90.00
_cell.angle_gamma   90.00
#
_symmetry.space_group_name_H-M   'P 1'
#
loop_
_entity.id
_entity.type
_entity.pdbx_description
1 polymer ?
#
loop_
_entity_poly.entity_id
_entity_poly.type
_entity_poly.pdbx_seq_one_letter_code
_entity_poly.pdbx_strand_id
1 'polypeptide(L)'
;MLHQEFKLHVLKDVVVVEPNVLGQQPTSLVFQRSSGDITEVRGYPTANGATEEVIPIFGILGAVRFLGGYHLVVISGRDKVGSFRGHDIYRIKETKVVAFDPTMSQLSADQ
;
A
#
# COMPACT_ATOMS: atom_id res chain seq x y z
N MET A 1 1.53 -11.76 19.33
CA MET A 1 0.47 -11.29 18.41
C MET A 1 1.15 -10.47 17.33
N LEU A 2 1.04 -10.85 16.05
CA LEU A 2 1.64 -10.12 14.95
C LEU A 2 0.63 -9.06 14.49
N HIS A 3 0.73 -7.84 15.03
CA HIS A 3 0.04 -6.70 14.43
C HIS A 3 0.79 -6.36 13.15
N GLN A 4 0.43 -7.00 12.03
CA GLN A 4 1.05 -6.69 10.75
C GLN A 4 0.64 -5.27 10.37
N GLU A 5 1.64 -4.41 10.35
CA GLU A 5 1.64 -3.09 9.74
C GLU A 5 2.57 -3.17 8.53
N PHE A 6 2.23 -2.46 7.48
CA PHE A 6 3.06 -2.34 6.29
C PHE A 6 3.43 -0.88 6.09
N LYS A 7 4.58 -0.65 5.48
CA LYS A 7 4.95 0.67 4.96
C LYS A 7 4.61 0.70 3.48
N LEU A 8 3.77 1.64 3.11
CA LEU A 8 3.49 1.96 1.73
C LEU A 8 4.42 3.08 1.29
N HIS A 9 5.12 2.81 0.21
CA HIS A 9 6.14 3.66 -0.36
C HIS A 9 5.67 4.11 -1.73
N VAL A 10 5.49 5.42 -1.92
CA VAL A 10 4.94 6.00 -3.15
C VAL A 10 6.07 6.69 -3.91
N LEU A 11 6.73 5.98 -4.83
CA LEU A 11 7.87 6.52 -5.58
C LEU A 11 7.42 7.24 -6.86
N LYS A 12 8.29 7.39 -7.87
CA LYS A 12 7.90 7.91 -9.19
C LYS A 12 7.28 6.83 -10.08
N ASP A 13 7.94 5.66 -10.20
CA ASP A 13 7.60 4.64 -11.20
C ASP A 13 6.98 3.37 -10.59
N VAL A 14 7.15 3.18 -9.28
CA VAL A 14 6.64 2.01 -8.56
C VAL A 14 6.03 2.35 -7.19
N VAL A 15 4.97 1.64 -6.82
CA VAL A 15 4.44 1.66 -5.44
C VAL A 15 4.94 0.42 -4.73
N VAL A 16 5.53 0.56 -3.55
CA VAL A 16 6.12 -0.57 -2.81
C VAL A 16 5.37 -0.78 -1.50
N VAL A 17 5.03 -2.03 -1.20
CA VAL A 17 4.47 -2.44 0.09
C VAL A 17 5.50 -3.29 0.80
N GLU A 18 6.06 -2.73 1.87
CA GLU A 18 7.08 -3.38 2.69
C GLU A 18 6.47 -3.86 4.01
N PRO A 19 6.59 -5.16 4.35
CA PRO A 19 6.23 -5.67 5.67
C PRO A 19 7.08 -5.06 6.79
N ASN A 20 6.45 -4.60 7.87
CA ASN A 20 7.17 -4.13 9.05
C ASN A 20 7.57 -5.31 9.95
N VAL A 21 8.65 -6.02 9.58
CA VAL A 21 9.17 -7.19 10.32
C VAL A 21 10.57 -6.91 10.85
N LEU A 22 10.77 -7.08 12.16
CA LEU A 22 12.08 -6.91 12.79
C LEU A 22 13.00 -8.11 12.52
N GLY A 23 14.26 -7.85 12.17
CA GLY A 23 15.33 -8.85 12.18
C GLY A 23 15.46 -9.75 10.93
N GLN A 24 14.69 -9.51 9.87
CA GLN A 24 14.84 -10.16 8.57
C GLN A 24 14.70 -9.15 7.44
N GLN A 25 15.28 -9.42 6.25
CA GLN A 25 14.92 -8.67 5.05
C GLN A 25 13.56 -9.18 4.55
N PRO A 26 12.48 -8.39 4.65
CA PRO A 26 11.17 -8.85 4.22
C PRO A 26 11.10 -8.92 2.69
N THR A 27 10.21 -9.75 2.16
CA THR A 27 9.81 -9.70 0.76
C THR A 27 8.78 -8.59 0.60
N SER A 28 9.10 -7.59 -0.22
CA SER A 28 8.22 -6.47 -0.55
C SER A 28 7.43 -6.77 -1.83
N LEU A 29 6.22 -6.24 -1.91
CA LEU A 29 5.45 -6.19 -3.16
C LEU A 29 5.74 -4.90 -3.89
N VAL A 30 6.03 -4.98 -5.19
CA VAL A 30 6.31 -3.83 -6.06
C VAL A 30 5.26 -3.80 -7.16
N PHE A 31 4.51 -2.70 -7.21
CA PHE A 31 3.50 -2.43 -8.22
C PHE A 31 4.08 -1.50 -9.27
N GLN A 32 4.20 -1.96 -10.51
CA GLN A 32 4.59 -1.13 -11.64
C GLN A 32 3.45 -0.18 -12.00
N ARG A 33 3.72 1.13 -12.02
CA ARG A 33 2.68 2.13 -12.28
C ARG A 33 2.13 2.11 -13.69
N SER A 34 3.00 1.87 -14.66
CA SER A 34 2.68 1.90 -16.09
C SER A 34 1.90 0.67 -16.55
N SER A 35 2.27 -0.53 -16.10
CA SER A 35 1.66 -1.79 -16.54
C SER A 35 0.61 -2.32 -15.57
N GLY A 36 0.69 -1.96 -14.28
CA GLY A 36 -0.10 -2.57 -13.22
C GLY A 36 0.45 -3.91 -12.74
N ASP A 37 1.61 -4.35 -13.25
CA ASP A 37 2.23 -5.61 -12.85
C ASP A 37 2.65 -5.59 -11.37
N ILE A 38 2.56 -6.75 -10.74
CA ILE A 38 2.92 -6.95 -9.34
C ILE A 38 4.08 -7.93 -9.30
N THR A 39 5.19 -7.52 -8.68
CA THR A 39 6.37 -8.37 -8.51
C THR A 39 6.79 -8.44 -7.05
N GLU A 40 7.45 -9.53 -6.68
CA GLU A 40 8.02 -9.72 -5.35
C GLU A 40 9.53 -9.42 -5.39
N VAL A 41 10.01 -8.58 -4.47
CA VAL A 41 11.42 -8.24 -4.35
C VAL A 41 11.87 -8.49 -2.91
N ARG A 42 13.01 -9.16 -2.72
CA ARG A 42 13.62 -9.27 -1.39
C ARG A 42 14.29 -7.97 -0.99
N GLY A 43 13.98 -7.49 0.22
CA GLY A 43 14.44 -6.21 0.71
C GLY A 43 13.63 -5.06 0.14
N TYR A 44 14.23 -3.87 0.19
CA TYR A 44 13.65 -2.64 -0.32
C TYR A 44 14.32 -2.26 -1.64
N PRO A 45 13.56 -2.04 -2.73
CA PRO A 45 14.15 -1.62 -4.00
C PRO A 45 14.80 -0.24 -3.82
N THR A 46 16.12 -0.14 -4.00
CA THR A 46 16.90 1.08 -3.79
C THR A 46 16.34 2.25 -4.61
N ALA A 47 15.57 3.12 -3.96
CA ALA A 47 15.13 4.38 -4.51
C ALA A 47 16.29 5.37 -4.42
N ASN A 48 16.99 5.58 -5.53
CA ASN A 48 18.00 6.61 -5.61
C ASN A 48 17.33 8.00 -5.48
N GLY A 49 17.34 8.57 -4.27
CA GLY A 49 17.19 10.00 -4.03
C GLY A 49 15.79 10.61 -4.14
N ALA A 50 14.71 9.83 -4.14
CA ALA A 50 13.36 10.39 -4.05
C ALA A 50 12.96 10.59 -2.58
N THR A 51 12.40 11.77 -2.26
CA THR A 51 11.66 11.99 -1.01
C THR A 51 10.45 11.06 -1.03
N GLU A 52 10.53 10.02 -0.22
CA GLU A 52 9.53 8.96 -0.18
C GLU A 52 8.44 9.33 0.82
N GLU A 53 7.22 9.54 0.34
CA GLU A 53 6.08 9.53 1.25
C GLU A 53 5.89 8.08 1.73
N VAL A 54 6.18 7.86 3.02
CA VAL A 54 5.98 6.58 3.69
C VAL A 54 4.67 6.63 4.46
N ILE A 55 3.69 5.85 4.01
CA ILE A 55 2.34 5.80 4.61
C ILE A 55 2.18 4.49 5.36
N PRO A 56 1.91 4.50 6.69
CA PRO A 56 1.58 3.27 7.40
C PRO A 56 0.21 2.77 6.95
N ILE A 57 0.13 1.47 6.62
CA ILE A 57 -1.12 0.81 6.23
C ILE A 57 -1.28 -0.51 6.98
N PHE A 58 -2.52 -0.97 7.10
CA PHE A 58 -2.87 -2.22 7.79
C PHE A 58 -3.17 -3.38 6.84
N GLY A 59 -3.13 -3.13 5.52
CA GLY A 59 -3.35 -4.13 4.48
C GLY A 59 -3.69 -3.53 3.13
N ILE A 60 -3.71 -4.37 2.12
CA ILE A 60 -4.11 -4.03 0.74
C ILE A 60 -5.51 -4.64 0.50
N LEU A 61 -6.45 -3.85 0.01
CA LEU A 61 -7.76 -4.37 -0.44
C LEU A 61 -7.69 -4.88 -1.87
N GLY A 62 -6.93 -4.20 -2.74
CA GLY A 62 -6.69 -4.63 -4.11
C GLY A 62 -6.17 -3.51 -4.99
N ALA A 63 -5.89 -3.85 -6.24
CA ALA A 63 -5.58 -2.89 -7.30
C ALA A 63 -6.75 -2.82 -8.29
N VAL A 64 -7.10 -1.62 -8.73
CA VAL A 64 -8.22 -1.37 -9.65
C VAL A 64 -7.73 -0.46 -10.78
N ARG A 65 -8.13 -0.76 -12.01
CA ARG A 65 -7.86 0.10 -13.16
C ARG A 65 -9.07 0.98 -13.46
N PHE A 66 -8.93 2.28 -13.26
CA PHE A 66 -9.89 3.28 -13.71
C PHE A 66 -9.48 3.84 -15.08
N LEU A 67 -10.31 4.71 -15.66
CA LEU A 67 -10.11 5.25 -17.01
C LEU A 67 -8.73 5.91 -17.21
N GLY A 68 -8.18 6.57 -16.19
CA GLY A 68 -6.86 7.21 -16.29
C GLY A 68 -5.69 6.34 -15.86
N GLY A 69 -5.90 5.19 -15.20
CA GLY A 69 -4.79 4.37 -14.75
C GLY A 69 -5.09 3.44 -13.58
N TYR A 70 -4.05 2.75 -13.14
CA TYR A 70 -4.12 1.84 -11.99
C TYR A 70 -4.11 2.61 -10.67
N HIS A 71 -4.87 2.10 -9.70
CA HIS A 71 -4.97 2.64 -8.36
C HIS A 71 -4.87 1.50 -7.36
N LEU A 72 -4.18 1.73 -6.26
CA LEU A 72 -4.10 0.79 -5.15
C LEU A 72 -5.05 1.24 -4.03
N VAL A 73 -5.90 0.33 -3.59
CA VAL A 73 -6.80 0.55 -2.45
C VAL A 73 -6.17 -0.09 -1.23
N VAL A 74 -5.86 0.73 -0.21
CA VAL A 74 -5.19 0.30 1.01
C VAL A 74 -6.05 0.60 2.24
N ILE A 75 -5.86 -0.20 3.29
CA ILE A 75 -6.50 0.02 4.60
C ILE A 75 -5.59 0.95 5.39
N SER A 76 -5.99 2.22 5.56
CA SER A 76 -5.25 3.23 6.34
C SER A 76 -5.67 3.29 7.80
N GLY A 77 -6.81 2.69 8.16
CA GLY A 77 -7.33 2.68 9.52
C GLY A 77 -8.15 1.42 9.81
N ARG A 78 -7.96 0.85 11.00
CA ARG A 78 -8.75 -0.28 11.50
C ARG A 78 -9.03 -0.17 12.98
N ASP A 79 -10.18 -0.69 13.41
CA ASP A 79 -10.51 -0.88 14.82
C ASP A 79 -10.57 -2.39 15.13
N LYS A 80 -10.00 -2.82 16.25
CA LYS A 80 -10.23 -4.18 16.75
C LYS A 80 -11.65 -4.26 17.29
N VAL A 81 -12.46 -5.16 16.74
CA VAL A 81 -13.88 -5.33 17.12
C VAL A 81 -14.13 -6.61 17.92
N GLY A 82 -13.13 -7.48 18.01
CA GLY A 82 -13.21 -8.67 18.83
C GLY A 82 -12.00 -9.57 18.65
N SER A 83 -12.10 -10.76 19.21
CA SER A 83 -11.17 -11.85 18.98
C SER A 83 -11.92 -13.17 18.97
N PHE A 84 -11.42 -14.11 18.17
CA PHE A 84 -11.95 -15.47 18.11
C PHE A 84 -10.79 -16.46 18.10
N ARG A 85 -10.75 -17.37 19.09
CA ARG A 85 -9.69 -18.38 19.26
C ARG A 85 -8.27 -17.81 19.26
N GLY A 86 -8.08 -16.63 19.85
CA GLY A 86 -6.77 -15.96 19.92
C GLY A 86 -6.39 -15.17 18.66
N HIS A 87 -7.26 -15.12 17.65
CA HIS A 87 -7.09 -14.28 16.47
C HIS A 87 -7.91 -12.99 16.60
N ASP A 88 -7.28 -11.86 16.35
CA ASP A 88 -7.96 -10.57 16.38
C ASP A 88 -8.80 -10.36 15.13
N ILE A 89 -10.03 -9.86 15.32
CA ILE A 89 -10.93 -9.48 14.25
C ILE A 89 -10.97 -7.96 14.19
N TYR A 90 -10.70 -7.42 13.00
CA TYR A 90 -10.64 -5.98 12.77
C TYR A 90 -11.73 -5.54 11.80
N ARG A 91 -12.33 -4.39 12.09
CA ARG A 91 -13.19 -3.65 11.14
C ARG A 91 -12.35 -2.59 10.44
N ILE A 92 -12.51 -2.48 9.13
CA ILE A 92 -11.93 -1.39 8.35
C ILE A 92 -12.61 -0.09 8.77
N LYS A 93 -11.81 0.86 9.27
CA LYS A 93 -12.27 2.20 9.67
C LYS A 93 -12.03 3.21 8.57
N GLU A 94 -10.91 3.09 7.87
CA GLU A 94 -10.49 4.03 6.84
C GLU A 94 -9.74 3.31 5.72
N THR A 95 -9.93 3.80 4.51
CA THR A 95 -9.25 3.34 3.31
C THR A 95 -8.68 4.54 2.55
N LYS A 96 -7.56 4.34 1.85
CA LYS A 96 -7.01 5.33 0.93
C LYS A 96 -6.89 4.73 -0.46
N VAL A 97 -7.15 5.55 -1.47
CA VAL A 97 -6.91 5.23 -2.88
C VAL A 97 -5.64 5.95 -3.30
N VAL A 98 -4.62 5.19 -3.69
CA VAL A 98 -3.33 5.71 -4.14
C VAL A 98 -3.25 5.54 -5.64
N ALA A 99 -3.31 6.66 -6.36
CA ALA A 99 -3.14 6.67 -7.80
C ALA A 99 -1.70 6.28 -8.16
N PHE A 100 -1.56 5.47 -9.20
CA PHE A 100 -0.23 5.16 -9.74
C PHE A 100 0.34 6.38 -10.46
N ASP A 101 -0.46 7.19 -11.14
CA ASP A 101 0.01 8.47 -11.67
C ASP A 101 -0.24 9.61 -10.66
N PRO A 102 0.79 10.26 -10.08
CA PRO A 102 0.59 11.37 -9.16
C PRO A 102 -0.08 12.59 -9.80
N THR A 103 -0.04 12.73 -11.14
CA THR A 103 -0.74 13.82 -11.85
C THR A 103 -2.26 13.62 -11.89
N MET A 104 -2.74 12.39 -11.70
CA MET A 104 -4.16 12.07 -11.66
C MET A 104 -4.84 12.29 -10.32
N SER A 105 -4.10 12.44 -9.23
CA SER A 105 -4.68 12.76 -7.92
C SER A 105 -5.35 14.15 -7.88
N GLN A 106 -5.24 14.95 -8.95
CA GLN A 106 -5.86 16.27 -9.10
C GLN A 106 -7.18 16.29 -9.88
N LEU A 107 -7.83 15.14 -10.09
CA LEU A 107 -9.20 15.14 -10.62
C LEU A 107 -10.18 15.61 -9.52
N SER A 108 -10.32 16.92 -9.37
CA SER A 108 -11.43 17.55 -8.66
C SER A 108 -12.74 17.09 -9.29
N ALA A 109 -13.68 16.66 -8.47
CA ALA A 109 -15.04 16.37 -8.90
C ALA A 109 -15.77 17.70 -9.20
N ASP A 110 -15.54 18.25 -10.39
CA ASP A 110 -16.40 19.27 -10.99
C ASP A 110 -16.79 18.76 -12.38
N GLN A 111 -17.99 18.17 -12.48
CA GLN A 111 -18.94 18.28 -13.60
C GLN A 111 -20.34 17.88 -13.14
#